data_AF-A0A6H1N269-F1
#
_entry.id   AF-A0A6H1N269-F1
#
_cell.length_a   1.000
_cell.length_b   1.000
_cell.length_c   1.000
_cell.angle_alpha   90.00
_cell.angle_beta   90.00
_cell.angle_gamma   90.00
#
_symmetry.space_group_name_H-M   'P 1'
#
loop_
_entity.id
_entity.type
_entity.pdbx_description
1 polymer ?
#
loop_
_entity_poly.entity_id
_entity_poly.type
_entity_poly.pdbx_seq_one_letter_code
_entity_poly.pdbx_strand_id
1 'polypeptide(L)'
;MSLGDEPGYGDGSRGDDGGYGGTGQTRTRLPDRPGDVYGGARRGRSSSRSLVTVVGVVVLLIAAIAFANRGGDDSSSSSGTGNGGGTATRTSPTAPSGQRPVDTNTGGIPTGYRHDVQGAQSAATNYGVALGSTGMFDTNQRHAIVNTVYAPEVAAARQSDLDSAYSSEKFLTNIGLTKDGRAPAGQTFVSRIIPVGTKVTSSSTDSATVELWYTSLFGLSGNGSTNPVSESWFTTTYQLKWISGDWKVADFSQKDGPVPVGRDQKASTADDMTKAVEEYGGFTYAR
;
A
#
# COMPACT_ATOMS: atom_id res chain seq x y z
N MET A 1 -54.30 -33.84 -2.40
CA MET A 1 -55.71 -33.63 -2.80
C MET A 1 -56.05 -32.20 -2.39
N SER A 2 -56.51 -31.23 -3.17
CA SER A 2 -56.91 -31.01 -4.57
C SER A 2 -56.94 -29.47 -4.70
N LEU A 3 -56.21 -28.81 -5.61
CA LEU A 3 -56.62 -28.33 -6.95
C LEU A 3 -58.08 -27.90 -7.15
N GLY A 4 -58.22 -26.70 -7.73
CA GLY A 4 -59.39 -26.11 -8.42
C GLY A 4 -59.86 -24.78 -7.80
N ASP A 5 -60.19 -23.69 -8.49
CA ASP A 5 -60.27 -23.36 -9.92
C ASP A 5 -60.42 -21.82 -10.07
N GLU A 6 -60.01 -21.33 -11.24
CA GLU A 6 -60.29 -20.03 -11.90
C GLU A 6 -61.79 -19.67 -11.97
N PRO A 7 -62.23 -18.41 -12.19
CA PRO A 7 -62.13 -17.75 -13.53
C PRO A 7 -62.13 -16.21 -13.60
N GLY A 8 -61.83 -15.67 -14.78
CA GLY A 8 -62.56 -14.51 -15.29
C GLY A 8 -61.74 -13.44 -16.02
N TYR A 9 -61.77 -13.48 -17.35
CA TYR A 9 -61.37 -12.42 -18.28
C TYR A 9 -62.17 -11.12 -18.08
N GLY A 10 -61.50 -9.97 -18.25
CA GLY A 10 -62.13 -8.65 -18.36
C GLY A 10 -61.32 -7.70 -19.24
N ASP A 11 -61.79 -7.53 -20.47
CA ASP A 11 -61.45 -6.45 -21.41
C ASP A 11 -62.25 -5.17 -21.07
N GLY A 12 -61.71 -3.99 -21.41
CA GLY A 12 -62.48 -2.75 -21.41
C GLY A 12 -61.71 -1.50 -20.99
N SER A 13 -61.01 -0.85 -21.93
CA SER A 13 -60.59 0.55 -21.81
C SER A 13 -61.75 1.50 -22.15
N ARG A 14 -61.98 2.54 -21.32
CA ARG A 14 -62.24 3.96 -21.72
C ARG A 14 -62.74 4.86 -20.56
N GLY A 15 -62.21 6.09 -20.53
CA GLY A 15 -62.85 7.33 -20.05
C GLY A 15 -62.77 7.58 -18.55
N ASP A 16 -61.79 8.33 -18.03
CA ASP A 16 -61.69 9.80 -17.96
C ASP A 16 -62.64 10.42 -16.92
N ASP A 17 -62.06 10.90 -15.81
CA ASP A 17 -62.30 12.21 -15.16
C ASP A 17 -61.92 12.20 -13.67
N GLY A 18 -61.05 13.14 -13.29
CA GLY A 18 -61.09 13.80 -11.98
C GLY A 18 -59.93 13.57 -11.00
N GLY A 19 -59.07 14.59 -10.82
CA GLY A 19 -58.58 14.94 -9.47
C GLY A 19 -57.07 15.15 -9.27
N TYR A 20 -56.58 16.34 -9.62
CA TYR A 20 -55.60 17.18 -8.89
C TYR A 20 -54.48 16.55 -8.02
N GLY A 21 -53.21 16.94 -8.26
CA GLY A 21 -52.22 17.04 -7.17
C GLY A 21 -50.73 16.98 -7.48
N GLY A 22 -50.18 17.97 -8.20
CA GLY A 22 -48.85 18.58 -7.95
C GLY A 22 -47.58 17.71 -7.89
N THR A 23 -46.82 17.68 -8.99
CA THR A 23 -45.41 17.26 -9.00
C THR A 23 -44.52 18.36 -8.41
N GLY A 24 -43.95 18.11 -7.23
CA GLY A 24 -42.95 18.97 -6.61
C GLY A 24 -41.60 18.88 -7.33
N GLN A 25 -41.42 19.67 -8.38
CA GLN A 25 -40.09 20.03 -8.89
C GLN A 25 -39.51 21.15 -8.01
N THR A 26 -38.58 20.82 -7.11
CA THR A 26 -37.75 21.84 -6.44
C THR A 26 -36.73 22.41 -7.43
N ARG A 27 -37.14 23.43 -8.18
CA ARG A 27 -36.23 24.39 -8.80
C ARG A 27 -35.78 25.38 -7.73
N THR A 28 -34.58 25.21 -7.20
CA THR A 28 -33.92 26.23 -6.40
C THR A 28 -33.58 27.40 -7.32
N ARG A 29 -34.33 28.50 -7.23
CA ARG A 29 -33.99 29.77 -7.87
C ARG A 29 -32.86 30.44 -7.08
N LEU A 30 -31.78 30.73 -7.79
CA LEU A 30 -30.70 31.62 -7.36
C LEU A 30 -31.23 33.07 -7.39
N PRO A 31 -31.06 33.88 -6.33
CA PRO A 31 -31.37 35.30 -6.41
C PRO A 31 -30.28 36.04 -7.19
N ASP A 32 -30.68 36.76 -8.23
CA ASP A 32 -29.85 37.72 -8.97
C ASP A 32 -29.41 38.85 -8.03
N ARG A 33 -28.10 39.12 -7.99
CA ARG A 33 -27.52 40.28 -7.29
C ARG A 33 -27.02 41.28 -8.35
N PRO A 34 -27.52 42.52 -8.40
CA PRO A 34 -27.09 43.51 -9.38
C PRO A 34 -25.87 44.29 -8.86
N GLY A 35 -24.89 44.51 -9.75
CA GLY A 35 -23.81 45.48 -9.60
C GLY A 35 -22.58 44.95 -8.87
N ASP A 36 -21.45 44.84 -9.59
CA ASP A 36 -20.28 45.68 -9.30
C ASP A 36 -19.26 45.59 -10.45
N VAL A 37 -18.97 46.78 -10.98
CA VAL A 37 -17.94 47.12 -11.96
C VAL A 37 -16.65 47.37 -11.16
N TYR A 38 -15.50 46.92 -11.69
CA TYR A 38 -14.12 46.99 -11.16
C TYR A 38 -13.57 45.73 -10.45
N GLY A 39 -12.75 44.99 -11.20
CA GLY A 39 -11.36 44.66 -10.84
C GLY A 39 -11.09 43.70 -9.67
N GLY A 40 -10.54 42.52 -9.98
CA GLY A 40 -9.84 41.74 -8.96
C GLY A 40 -9.52 40.30 -9.34
N ALA A 41 -8.32 40.09 -9.87
CA ALA A 41 -7.52 38.86 -9.87
C ALA A 41 -8.22 37.52 -10.16
N ARG A 42 -7.87 36.94 -11.32
CA ARG A 42 -7.99 35.49 -11.58
C ARG A 42 -7.34 34.75 -10.41
N ARG A 43 -8.13 33.97 -9.66
CA ARG A 43 -7.60 33.04 -8.65
C ARG A 43 -6.63 32.10 -9.37
N GLY A 44 -5.34 32.30 -9.09
CA GLY A 44 -4.29 31.39 -9.53
C GLY A 44 -4.65 29.99 -9.05
N ARG A 45 -4.77 29.07 -9.99
CA ARG A 45 -4.76 27.63 -9.73
C ARG A 45 -3.41 27.36 -9.08
N SER A 46 -3.37 27.26 -7.74
CA SER A 46 -2.19 26.81 -7.03
C SER A 46 -1.83 25.45 -7.61
N SER A 47 -0.79 25.44 -8.42
CA SER A 47 -0.16 24.23 -8.91
C SER A 47 0.47 23.56 -7.71
N SER A 48 -0.23 22.58 -7.15
CA SER A 48 0.34 21.57 -6.26
C SER A 48 1.32 20.70 -7.05
N ARG A 49 2.41 21.31 -7.53
CA ARG A 49 3.50 20.65 -8.25
C ARG A 49 4.79 20.94 -7.50
N SER A 50 4.91 20.47 -6.26
CA SER A 50 6.21 20.46 -5.54
C SER A 50 6.25 19.55 -4.29
N LEU A 51 5.34 18.60 -4.13
CA LEU A 51 5.36 17.68 -2.98
C LEU A 51 5.21 16.20 -3.39
N VAL A 52 5.51 15.88 -4.64
CA VAL A 52 5.42 14.50 -5.19
C VAL A 52 6.80 13.85 -5.37
N THR A 53 7.89 14.59 -5.21
CA THR A 53 9.24 14.12 -5.56
C THR A 53 9.95 13.33 -4.48
N VAL A 54 9.43 13.23 -3.25
CA VAL A 54 10.15 12.58 -2.14
C VAL A 54 9.68 11.14 -1.89
N VAL A 55 8.37 10.87 -1.97
CA VAL A 55 7.84 9.52 -1.73
C VAL A 55 8.12 8.55 -2.88
N GLY A 56 8.23 9.07 -4.11
CA GLY A 56 8.69 8.30 -5.25
C GLY A 56 10.12 7.76 -5.13
N VAL A 57 10.94 8.29 -4.20
CA VAL A 57 12.35 7.88 -4.08
C VAL A 57 12.50 6.54 -3.38
N VAL A 58 11.67 6.20 -2.39
CA VAL A 58 11.73 4.87 -1.77
C VAL A 58 11.30 3.80 -2.77
N VAL A 59 10.24 4.06 -3.54
CA VAL A 59 9.78 3.20 -4.65
C VAL A 59 10.84 3.10 -5.75
N LEU A 60 11.48 4.21 -6.13
CA LEU A 60 12.53 4.21 -7.15
C LEU A 60 13.82 3.54 -6.67
N LEU A 61 14.17 3.62 -5.39
CA LEU A 61 15.33 2.91 -4.84
C LEU A 61 15.05 1.41 -4.77
N ILE A 62 13.84 1.02 -4.36
CA ILE A 62 13.35 -0.35 -4.37
C ILE A 62 13.23 -0.89 -5.82
N ALA A 63 12.79 -0.08 -6.78
CA ALA A 63 12.63 -0.45 -8.20
C ALA A 63 13.93 -0.39 -9.01
N ALA A 64 14.86 0.53 -8.74
CA ALA A 64 16.17 0.59 -9.40
C ALA A 64 17.00 -0.67 -9.11
N ILE A 65 16.85 -1.24 -7.91
CA ILE A 65 17.46 -2.52 -7.52
C ILE A 65 16.81 -3.71 -8.25
N ALA A 66 15.52 -3.63 -8.59
CA ALA A 66 14.85 -4.65 -9.41
C ALA A 66 15.29 -4.61 -10.89
N PHE A 67 15.65 -3.43 -11.40
CA PHE A 67 16.15 -3.27 -12.78
C PHE A 67 17.64 -3.57 -12.94
N ALA A 68 18.47 -3.32 -11.92
CA ALA A 68 19.91 -3.53 -12.00
C ALA A 68 20.33 -5.01 -12.19
N ASN A 69 19.45 -5.97 -11.88
CA ASN A 69 19.70 -7.40 -12.04
C ASN A 69 19.03 -8.05 -13.26
N ARG A 70 18.39 -7.28 -14.15
CA ARG A 70 17.87 -7.84 -15.40
C ARG A 70 18.89 -7.66 -16.52
N GLY A 71 19.85 -8.58 -16.56
CA GLY A 71 20.61 -8.87 -17.77
C GLY A 71 19.62 -9.06 -18.93
N GLY A 72 19.91 -8.37 -20.04
CA GLY A 72 18.98 -8.18 -21.14
C GLY A 72 18.51 -9.49 -21.78
N ASP A 73 17.26 -9.45 -22.22
CA ASP A 73 16.78 -10.18 -23.38
C ASP A 73 15.60 -9.38 -23.95
N ASP A 74 15.84 -8.76 -25.10
CA ASP A 74 14.78 -8.27 -25.97
C ASP A 74 13.96 -9.48 -26.44
N SER A 75 12.66 -9.47 -26.15
CA SER A 75 11.73 -10.25 -26.95
C SER A 75 10.40 -9.52 -27.08
N SER A 76 10.06 -9.31 -28.35
CA SER A 76 8.82 -8.78 -28.87
C SER A 76 7.63 -9.60 -28.41
N SER A 77 6.64 -8.97 -27.76
CA SER A 77 5.36 -9.61 -27.53
C SER A 77 4.50 -9.51 -28.79
N SER A 78 4.49 -10.59 -29.57
CA SER A 78 3.50 -10.83 -30.60
C SER A 78 2.13 -11.10 -29.98
N SER A 79 1.10 -10.61 -30.66
CA SER A 79 -0.30 -10.92 -30.43
C SER A 79 -0.58 -12.42 -30.59
N GLY A 80 -1.10 -13.06 -29.53
CA GLY A 80 -1.54 -14.45 -29.55
C GLY A 80 -2.88 -14.61 -28.85
N THR A 81 -3.97 -14.56 -29.63
CA THR A 81 -5.28 -15.11 -29.26
C THR A 81 -5.18 -16.62 -29.09
N GLY A 82 -5.51 -17.14 -27.90
CA GLY A 82 -5.61 -18.57 -27.61
C GLY A 82 -6.72 -18.85 -26.60
N ASN A 83 -7.81 -19.41 -27.10
CA ASN A 83 -8.99 -19.84 -26.35
C ASN A 83 -8.77 -21.27 -25.81
N GLY A 84 -9.10 -21.52 -24.54
CA GLY A 84 -9.45 -22.88 -24.06
C GLY A 84 -8.58 -23.49 -22.95
N GLY A 85 -9.16 -23.60 -21.75
CA GLY A 85 -9.07 -24.80 -20.90
C GLY A 85 -7.80 -25.04 -20.08
N GLY A 86 -7.71 -24.42 -18.90
CA GLY A 86 -6.75 -24.79 -17.85
C GLY A 86 -7.07 -24.04 -16.57
N THR A 87 -7.23 -24.75 -15.46
CA THR A 87 -7.61 -24.26 -14.12
C THR A 87 -7.05 -22.87 -13.81
N ALA A 88 -7.92 -21.85 -13.86
CA ALA A 88 -7.58 -20.53 -13.38
C ALA A 88 -7.16 -20.64 -11.91
N THR A 89 -5.91 -20.27 -11.63
CA THR A 89 -5.40 -20.11 -10.26
C THR A 89 -6.37 -19.22 -9.49
N ARG A 90 -7.13 -19.81 -8.55
CA ARG A 90 -8.06 -19.06 -7.70
C ARG A 90 -7.25 -18.15 -6.78
N THR A 91 -7.01 -16.92 -7.21
CA THR A 91 -6.48 -15.88 -6.33
C THR A 91 -7.58 -15.53 -5.32
N SER A 92 -7.33 -15.79 -4.04
CA SER A 92 -8.29 -15.55 -2.97
C SER A 92 -7.84 -14.31 -2.16
N PRO A 93 -8.70 -13.30 -1.98
CA PRO A 93 -8.45 -12.20 -1.05
C PRO A 93 -8.27 -12.73 0.38
N THR A 94 -7.66 -11.91 1.23
CA THR A 94 -7.31 -12.31 2.59
C THR A 94 -8.51 -12.24 3.55
N ALA A 95 -8.89 -13.36 4.18
CA ALA A 95 -9.90 -13.44 5.26
C ALA A 95 -9.23 -13.48 6.67
N PRO A 96 -9.88 -13.04 7.77
CA PRO A 96 -9.31 -13.16 9.12
C PRO A 96 -8.97 -14.62 9.45
N SER A 97 -7.80 -14.89 10.02
CA SER A 97 -7.30 -16.27 10.09
C SER A 97 -7.65 -17.04 11.37
N GLY A 98 -7.87 -16.32 12.48
CA GLY A 98 -8.09 -16.92 13.81
C GLY A 98 -6.92 -17.74 14.36
N GLN A 99 -5.73 -17.74 13.72
CA GLN A 99 -4.58 -18.51 14.18
C GLN A 99 -3.71 -17.70 15.15
N ARG A 100 -2.92 -18.44 15.95
CA ARG A 100 -1.96 -17.85 16.89
C ARG A 100 -0.75 -17.26 16.14
N PRO A 101 -0.28 -16.06 16.52
CA PRO A 101 1.02 -15.54 16.09
C PRO A 101 2.16 -16.51 16.37
N VAL A 102 3.24 -16.41 15.59
CA VAL A 102 4.50 -17.06 15.95
C VAL A 102 5.05 -16.43 17.23
N ASP A 103 5.57 -17.27 18.13
CA ASP A 103 6.15 -16.82 19.40
C ASP A 103 7.66 -16.51 19.27
N THR A 104 8.27 -16.91 18.16
CA THR A 104 9.69 -16.68 17.84
C THR A 104 9.91 -15.39 17.08
N ASN A 105 10.98 -14.67 17.42
CA ASN A 105 11.42 -13.49 16.70
C ASN A 105 12.95 -13.36 16.70
N THR A 106 13.48 -12.70 15.67
CA THR A 106 14.89 -12.32 15.55
C THR A 106 14.95 -10.79 15.41
N GLY A 107 15.52 -10.11 16.40
CA GLY A 107 15.64 -8.64 16.37
C GLY A 107 14.28 -7.92 16.32
N GLY A 108 13.24 -8.49 16.92
CA GLY A 108 11.87 -7.95 16.89
C GLY A 108 11.09 -8.27 15.61
N ILE A 109 11.69 -8.99 14.66
CA ILE A 109 11.00 -9.49 13.46
C ILE A 109 10.52 -10.91 13.74
N PRO A 110 9.22 -11.22 13.61
CA PRO A 110 8.74 -12.57 13.83
C PRO A 110 9.30 -13.53 12.77
N THR A 111 9.63 -14.74 13.19
CA THR A 111 10.26 -15.81 12.40
C THR A 111 9.67 -17.16 12.78
N GLY A 112 9.95 -18.20 12.00
CA GLY A 112 9.46 -19.56 12.28
C GLY A 112 8.00 -19.73 11.87
N TYR A 113 7.59 -19.07 10.79
CA TYR A 113 6.22 -19.18 10.27
C TYR A 113 5.91 -20.61 9.87
N ARG A 114 4.61 -20.98 9.84
CA ARG A 114 4.20 -22.31 9.39
C ARG A 114 4.59 -22.55 7.93
N HIS A 115 4.94 -23.80 7.60
CA HIS A 115 5.23 -24.22 6.23
C HIS A 115 3.94 -24.42 5.41
N ASP A 116 3.18 -23.36 5.24
CA ASP A 116 1.97 -23.32 4.45
C ASP A 116 1.73 -21.92 3.86
N VAL A 117 0.69 -21.80 3.04
CA VAL A 117 0.33 -20.55 2.36
C VAL A 117 0.01 -19.43 3.36
N GLN A 118 -0.59 -19.75 4.51
CA GLN A 118 -0.90 -18.75 5.53
C GLN A 118 0.38 -18.23 6.20
N GLY A 119 1.32 -19.12 6.50
CA GLY A 119 2.64 -18.77 6.98
C GLY A 119 3.42 -17.90 5.99
N ALA A 120 3.33 -18.17 4.69
CA ALA A 120 3.94 -17.34 3.66
C ALA A 120 3.33 -15.92 3.62
N GLN A 121 2.01 -15.80 3.78
CA GLN A 121 1.33 -14.51 3.88
C GLN A 121 1.74 -13.73 5.13
N SER A 122 1.84 -14.42 6.27
CA SER A 122 2.33 -13.84 7.53
C SER A 122 3.77 -13.34 7.39
N ALA A 123 4.65 -14.15 6.78
CA ALA A 123 6.03 -13.78 6.51
C ALA A 123 6.13 -12.54 5.62
N ALA A 124 5.48 -12.55 4.44
CA ALA A 124 5.47 -11.40 3.52
C ALA A 124 5.00 -10.10 4.21
N THR A 125 3.99 -10.21 5.08
CA THR A 125 3.43 -9.06 5.80
C THR A 125 4.43 -8.47 6.78
N ASN A 126 5.00 -9.27 7.68
CA ASN A 126 5.95 -8.76 8.68
C ASN A 126 7.30 -8.36 8.09
N TYR A 127 7.75 -9.07 7.04
CA TYR A 127 8.96 -8.68 6.33
C TYR A 127 8.77 -7.35 5.60
N GLY A 128 7.59 -7.11 5.03
CA GLY A 128 7.23 -5.78 4.52
C GLY A 128 7.31 -4.70 5.59
N VAL A 129 6.75 -4.93 6.78
CA VAL A 129 6.83 -3.98 7.90
C VAL A 129 8.28 -3.69 8.30
N ALA A 130 9.13 -4.72 8.41
CA ALA A 130 10.54 -4.56 8.77
C ALA A 130 11.33 -3.80 7.67
N LEU A 131 11.16 -4.19 6.41
CA LEU A 131 11.84 -3.60 5.25
C LEU A 131 11.37 -2.17 4.92
N GLY A 132 10.20 -1.76 5.41
CA GLY A 132 9.69 -0.40 5.30
C GLY A 132 9.78 0.41 6.59
N SER A 133 10.62 -0.01 7.54
CA SER A 133 10.80 0.66 8.83
C SER A 133 11.94 1.67 8.82
N THR A 134 11.96 2.54 9.82
CA THR A 134 13.11 3.43 10.10
C THR A 134 14.42 2.66 10.32
N GLY A 135 14.35 1.37 10.70
CA GLY A 135 15.54 0.53 10.88
C GLY A 135 16.35 0.32 9.60
N MET A 136 15.75 0.47 8.42
CA MET A 136 16.50 0.42 7.16
C MET A 136 17.45 1.62 6.98
N PHE A 137 17.21 2.72 7.68
CA PHE A 137 18.05 3.94 7.62
C PHE A 137 19.20 3.91 8.63
N ASP A 138 19.19 2.99 9.60
CA ASP A 138 20.33 2.71 10.47
C ASP A 138 21.09 1.49 9.93
N THR A 139 22.41 1.62 9.73
CA THR A 139 23.20 0.55 9.08
C THR A 139 23.17 -0.78 9.82
N ASN A 140 23.29 -0.75 11.16
CA ASN A 140 23.33 -1.99 11.94
C ASN A 140 21.95 -2.67 11.96
N GLN A 141 20.89 -1.88 12.11
CA GLN A 141 19.52 -2.39 12.07
C GLN A 141 19.18 -2.92 10.67
N ARG A 142 19.56 -2.20 9.60
CA ARG A 142 19.39 -2.63 8.22
C ARG A 142 20.05 -4.00 7.98
N HIS A 143 21.30 -4.18 8.40
CA HIS A 143 21.99 -5.46 8.26
C HIS A 143 21.29 -6.59 9.03
N ALA A 144 20.82 -6.32 10.25
CA ALA A 144 20.04 -7.29 11.02
C ALA A 144 18.72 -7.66 10.32
N ILE A 145 17.98 -6.68 9.79
CA ILE A 145 16.75 -6.90 9.03
C ILE A 145 17.05 -7.75 7.79
N VAL A 146 18.01 -7.35 6.97
CA VAL A 146 18.34 -8.03 5.70
C VAL A 146 18.73 -9.48 5.93
N ASN A 147 19.61 -9.74 6.90
CA ASN A 147 20.03 -11.11 7.24
C ASN A 147 18.90 -11.96 7.85
N THR A 148 17.88 -11.33 8.43
CA THR A 148 16.73 -12.04 8.99
C THR A 148 15.72 -12.44 7.90
N VAL A 149 15.44 -11.56 6.94
CA VAL A 149 14.31 -11.73 6.03
C VAL A 149 14.67 -12.34 4.67
N TYR A 150 15.88 -12.11 4.17
CA TYR A 150 16.29 -12.62 2.86
C TYR A 150 16.80 -14.05 2.92
N ALA A 151 16.65 -14.75 1.79
CA ALA A 151 17.24 -16.07 1.62
C ALA A 151 18.79 -15.96 1.65
N PRO A 152 19.51 -16.89 2.30
CA PRO A 152 20.96 -16.79 2.47
C PRO A 152 21.71 -16.61 1.15
N GLU A 153 21.22 -17.20 0.05
CA GLU A 153 21.84 -17.10 -1.27
C GLU A 153 21.77 -15.70 -1.91
N VAL A 154 20.83 -14.83 -1.48
CA VAL A 154 20.68 -13.46 -2.01
C VAL A 154 20.99 -12.37 -0.98
N ALA A 155 21.08 -12.70 0.31
CA ALA A 155 21.18 -11.73 1.40
C ALA A 155 22.39 -10.78 1.24
N ALA A 156 23.57 -11.30 0.89
CA ALA A 156 24.78 -10.49 0.74
C ALA A 156 24.67 -9.48 -0.41
N ALA A 157 24.16 -9.90 -1.57
CA ALA A 157 23.94 -9.02 -2.72
C ALA A 157 22.90 -7.94 -2.37
N ARG A 158 21.78 -8.34 -1.76
CA ARG A 158 20.74 -7.41 -1.32
C ARG A 158 21.25 -6.42 -0.28
N GLN A 159 22.10 -6.85 0.65
CA GLN A 159 22.71 -5.94 1.62
C GLN A 159 23.55 -4.87 0.93
N SER A 160 24.40 -5.24 -0.03
CA SER A 160 25.23 -4.29 -0.78
C SER A 160 24.40 -3.26 -1.55
N ASP A 161 23.34 -3.71 -2.24
CA ASP A 161 22.41 -2.84 -2.96
C ASP A 161 21.71 -1.85 -2.02
N LEU A 162 21.23 -2.36 -0.87
CA LEU A 162 20.52 -1.57 0.12
C LEU A 162 21.45 -0.62 0.87
N ASP A 163 22.70 -1.00 1.15
CA ASP A 163 23.70 -0.11 1.74
C ASP A 163 23.98 1.08 0.82
N SER A 164 24.09 0.83 -0.48
CA SER A 164 24.30 1.88 -1.49
C SER A 164 23.10 2.83 -1.56
N ALA A 165 21.88 2.30 -1.51
CA ALA A 165 20.65 3.08 -1.57
C ALA A 165 20.43 3.92 -0.29
N TYR A 166 20.51 3.28 0.88
CA TYR A 166 20.16 3.90 2.17
C TYR A 166 21.28 4.75 2.77
N SER A 167 22.52 4.63 2.31
CA SER A 167 23.64 5.48 2.74
C SER A 167 23.94 6.63 1.76
N SER A 168 23.13 6.78 0.71
CA SER A 168 23.29 7.86 -0.26
C SER A 168 22.99 9.22 0.39
N GLU A 169 24.01 10.05 0.54
CA GLU A 169 23.89 11.39 1.14
C GLU A 169 22.85 12.25 0.41
N LYS A 170 22.83 12.18 -0.92
CA LYS A 170 21.83 12.88 -1.75
C LYS A 170 20.41 12.43 -1.40
N PHE A 171 20.20 11.12 -1.26
CA PHE A 171 18.90 10.58 -0.89
C PHE A 171 18.49 11.03 0.51
N LEU A 172 19.36 10.83 1.50
CA LEU A 172 19.09 11.17 2.90
C LEU A 172 18.77 12.66 3.06
N THR A 173 19.56 13.53 2.42
CA THR A 173 19.33 14.98 2.45
C THR A 173 18.00 15.35 1.80
N ASN A 174 17.63 14.73 0.68
CA ASN A 174 16.37 15.00 -0.01
C ASN A 174 15.13 14.64 0.82
N ILE A 175 15.25 13.66 1.73
CA ILE A 175 14.16 13.27 2.63
C ILE A 175 14.23 13.95 4.00
N GLY A 176 15.21 14.84 4.20
CA GLY A 176 15.40 15.66 5.40
C GLY A 176 16.19 14.97 6.52
N LEU A 177 16.84 13.85 6.25
CA LEU A 177 17.69 13.15 7.22
C LEU A 177 19.14 13.63 7.17
N THR A 178 19.83 13.45 8.28
CA THR A 178 21.29 13.60 8.36
C THR A 178 21.99 12.50 7.55
N LYS A 179 23.29 12.70 7.28
CA LYS A 179 24.14 11.72 6.58
C LYS A 179 24.18 10.33 7.22
N ASP A 180 23.86 10.25 8.51
CA ASP A 180 23.85 9.00 9.29
C ASP A 180 22.42 8.41 9.40
N GLY A 181 21.48 8.86 8.56
CA GLY A 181 20.10 8.36 8.51
C GLY A 181 19.22 8.79 9.69
N ARG A 182 19.62 9.83 10.43
CA ARG A 182 18.90 10.31 11.63
C ARG A 182 18.09 11.57 11.34
N ALA A 183 16.95 11.71 12.02
CA ALA A 183 16.17 12.94 11.99
C ALA A 183 16.96 14.11 12.59
N PRO A 184 16.76 15.35 12.10
CA PRO A 184 17.27 16.55 12.76
C PRO A 184 16.75 16.71 14.19
N ALA A 185 17.46 17.48 15.03
CA ALA A 185 17.04 17.73 16.40
C ALA A 185 15.63 18.35 16.45
N GLY A 186 14.76 17.82 17.31
CA GLY A 186 13.37 18.25 17.46
C GLY A 186 12.41 17.72 16.40
N GLN A 187 12.87 16.82 15.52
CA GLN A 187 12.03 16.12 14.55
C GLN A 187 12.05 14.61 14.76
N THR A 188 10.94 13.97 14.40
CA THR A 188 10.80 12.51 14.45
C THR A 188 10.63 11.98 13.04
N PHE A 189 11.52 11.08 12.64
CA PHE A 189 11.42 10.40 11.36
C PHE A 189 10.43 9.25 11.43
N VAL A 190 9.48 9.26 10.50
CA VAL A 190 8.44 8.25 10.34
C VAL A 190 8.68 7.52 9.04
N SER A 191 8.83 6.21 9.15
CA SER A 191 8.81 5.27 8.03
C SER A 191 8.11 4.02 8.52
N ARG A 192 6.85 3.86 8.11
CA ARG A 192 5.95 2.79 8.58
C ARG A 192 5.15 2.25 7.41
N ILE A 193 5.10 0.93 7.30
CA ILE A 193 4.18 0.21 6.42
C ILE A 193 3.00 -0.28 7.26
N ILE A 194 1.79 -0.04 6.77
CA ILE A 194 0.52 -0.50 7.34
C ILE A 194 -0.12 -1.47 6.34
N PRO A 195 0.10 -2.79 6.50
CA PRO A 195 -0.56 -3.82 5.72
C PRO A 195 -2.08 -3.69 5.73
N VAL A 196 -2.68 -3.71 4.55
CA VAL A 196 -4.14 -3.74 4.37
C VAL A 196 -4.60 -5.14 4.00
N GLY A 197 -3.84 -5.85 3.16
CA GLY A 197 -4.15 -7.23 2.81
C GLY A 197 -3.05 -7.89 1.99
N THR A 198 -3.12 -9.21 1.87
CA THR A 198 -2.26 -10.00 0.99
C THR A 198 -3.06 -10.84 0.00
N LYS A 199 -2.42 -11.22 -1.11
CA LYS A 199 -2.99 -12.11 -2.12
C LYS A 199 -1.89 -13.04 -2.61
N VAL A 200 -2.12 -14.35 -2.54
CA VAL A 200 -1.19 -15.35 -3.07
C VAL A 200 -1.48 -15.54 -4.56
N THR A 201 -0.45 -15.35 -5.39
CA THR A 201 -0.57 -15.46 -6.85
C THR A 201 0.01 -16.77 -7.38
N SER A 202 0.95 -17.37 -6.66
CA SER A 202 1.41 -18.74 -6.89
C SER A 202 1.88 -19.38 -5.58
N SER A 203 1.78 -20.70 -5.49
CA SER A 203 2.31 -21.46 -4.36
C SER A 203 2.65 -22.89 -4.77
N SER A 204 3.74 -23.40 -4.20
CA SER A 204 4.09 -24.81 -4.14
C SER A 204 4.36 -25.19 -2.68
N THR A 205 4.93 -26.36 -2.43
CA THR A 205 5.38 -26.75 -1.09
C THR A 205 6.41 -25.74 -0.57
N ASP A 206 7.54 -25.57 -1.27
CA ASP A 206 8.68 -24.80 -0.76
C ASP A 206 8.79 -23.38 -1.33
N SER A 207 7.78 -22.90 -2.07
CA SER A 207 7.78 -21.55 -2.65
C SER A 207 6.41 -20.92 -2.68
N ALA A 208 6.36 -19.59 -2.53
CA ALA A 208 5.12 -18.82 -2.64
C ALA A 208 5.38 -17.43 -3.22
N THR A 209 4.47 -16.95 -4.06
CA THR A 209 4.43 -15.54 -4.47
C THR A 209 3.27 -14.84 -3.79
N VAL A 210 3.57 -13.81 -3.01
CA VAL A 210 2.59 -13.07 -2.21
C VAL A 210 2.64 -11.59 -2.58
N GLU A 211 1.52 -11.05 -3.04
CA GLU A 211 1.30 -9.62 -3.13
C GLU A 211 0.86 -9.08 -1.77
N LEU A 212 1.50 -8.02 -1.29
CA LEU A 212 1.14 -7.23 -0.11
C LEU A 212 0.65 -5.86 -0.58
N TRP A 213 -0.63 -5.54 -0.33
CA TRP A 213 -1.19 -4.20 -0.52
C TRP A 213 -1.19 -3.47 0.82
N TYR A 214 -0.62 -2.27 0.82
CA TYR A 214 -0.41 -1.50 2.04
C TYR A 214 -0.44 0.00 1.77
N THR A 215 -0.70 0.74 2.85
CA THR A 215 -0.41 2.17 2.92
C THR A 215 0.84 2.40 3.75
N SER A 216 1.55 3.49 3.49
CA SER A 216 2.77 3.85 4.21
C SER A 216 2.66 5.27 4.75
N LEU A 217 3.21 5.47 5.95
CA LEU A 217 3.44 6.80 6.51
C LEU A 217 4.94 7.08 6.41
N PHE A 218 5.29 8.16 5.71
CA PHE A 218 6.66 8.54 5.46
C PHE A 218 6.88 10.04 5.59
N GLY A 219 7.91 10.44 6.32
CA GLY A 219 8.35 11.83 6.44
C GLY A 219 8.84 12.17 7.84
N LEU A 220 8.94 13.47 8.12
CA LEU A 220 9.40 14.05 9.38
C LEU A 220 8.24 14.79 10.04
N SER A 221 7.97 14.48 11.30
CA SER A 221 7.15 15.32 12.18
C SER A 221 8.03 16.21 13.05
N GLY A 222 7.44 17.21 13.68
CA GLY A 222 8.15 18.26 14.43
C GLY A 222 8.32 19.58 13.66
N ASN A 223 8.61 20.65 14.40
CA ASN A 223 8.75 22.00 13.83
C ASN A 223 9.89 22.08 12.81
N GLY A 224 9.65 22.80 11.72
CA GLY A 224 10.64 23.01 10.66
C GLY A 224 10.86 21.81 9.74
N SER A 225 10.02 20.77 9.80
CA SER A 225 10.04 19.68 8.83
C SER A 225 9.81 20.22 7.41
N THR A 226 10.74 19.93 6.51
CA THR A 226 10.64 20.23 5.07
C THR A 226 10.03 19.06 4.28
N ASN A 227 9.81 17.93 4.94
CA ASN A 227 9.24 16.71 4.39
C ASN A 227 8.17 16.18 5.35
N PRO A 228 6.98 16.80 5.43
CA PRO A 228 5.96 16.42 6.40
C PRO A 228 5.50 14.97 6.19
N VAL A 229 5.07 14.31 7.27
CA VAL A 229 4.55 12.94 7.19
C VAL A 229 3.36 12.88 6.23
N SER A 230 3.48 12.02 5.22
CA SER A 230 2.46 11.83 4.18
C SER A 230 2.12 10.35 4.01
N GLU A 231 0.94 10.11 3.45
CA GLU A 231 0.44 8.78 3.14
C GLU A 231 0.74 8.41 1.68
N SER A 232 1.09 7.16 1.41
CA SER A 232 1.19 6.61 0.04
C SER A 232 0.86 5.13 -0.04
N TRP A 233 0.29 4.71 -1.17
CA TRP A 233 -0.28 3.38 -1.36
C TRP A 233 0.51 2.55 -2.37
N PHE A 234 0.85 1.32 -1.99
CA PHE A 234 1.73 0.44 -2.78
C PHE A 234 1.26 -0.99 -2.81
N THR A 235 1.72 -1.72 -3.81
CA THR A 235 1.68 -3.19 -3.83
C THR A 235 3.09 -3.73 -4.03
N THR A 236 3.58 -4.51 -3.07
CA THR A 236 4.84 -5.26 -3.19
C THR A 236 4.53 -6.73 -3.44
N THR A 237 5.15 -7.31 -4.46
CA THR A 237 5.13 -8.76 -4.74
C THR A 237 6.40 -9.38 -4.19
N TYR A 238 6.27 -10.26 -3.19
CA TYR A 238 7.37 -11.05 -2.65
C TYR A 238 7.39 -12.44 -3.25
N GLN A 239 8.57 -12.88 -3.71
CA GLN A 239 8.87 -14.27 -4.01
C GLN A 239 9.55 -14.88 -2.79
N LEU A 240 8.90 -15.86 -2.17
CA LEU A 240 9.34 -16.51 -0.95
C LEU A 240 9.78 -17.95 -1.21
N LYS A 241 10.78 -18.39 -0.45
CA LYS A 241 11.23 -19.79 -0.37
C LYS A 241 11.19 -20.28 1.07
N TRP A 242 10.85 -21.55 1.26
CA TRP A 242 10.99 -22.20 2.55
C TRP A 242 12.43 -22.64 2.75
N ILE A 243 13.10 -22.11 3.78
CA ILE A 243 14.51 -22.39 4.08
C ILE A 243 14.68 -22.52 5.58
N SER A 244 15.25 -23.66 6.01
CA SER A 244 15.68 -23.88 7.40
C SER A 244 14.60 -23.58 8.45
N GLY A 245 13.34 -23.94 8.16
CA GLY A 245 12.23 -23.78 9.11
C GLY A 245 11.52 -22.43 9.07
N ASP A 246 11.78 -21.59 8.06
CA ASP A 246 11.14 -20.30 7.90
C ASP A 246 10.92 -19.95 6.43
N TRP A 247 9.98 -19.04 6.15
CA TRP A 247 9.88 -18.43 4.83
C TRP A 247 10.95 -17.35 4.67
N LYS A 248 11.58 -17.22 3.51
CA LYS A 248 12.61 -16.20 3.22
C LYS A 248 12.37 -15.53 1.88
N VAL A 249 12.65 -14.23 1.81
CA VAL A 249 12.55 -13.44 0.58
C VAL A 249 13.67 -13.84 -0.36
N ALA A 250 13.32 -14.46 -1.49
CA ALA A 250 14.25 -14.71 -2.58
C ALA A 250 14.33 -13.50 -3.52
N ASP A 251 13.19 -12.86 -3.76
CA ASP A 251 13.12 -11.67 -4.59
C ASP A 251 11.87 -10.84 -4.27
N PHE A 252 11.81 -9.59 -4.72
CA PHE A 252 10.62 -8.76 -4.63
C PHE A 252 10.53 -7.76 -5.78
N SER A 253 9.32 -7.29 -6.07
CA SER A 253 9.08 -6.12 -6.92
C SER A 253 7.97 -5.26 -6.31
N GLN A 254 7.96 -3.97 -6.62
CA GLN A 254 6.98 -3.02 -6.09
C GLN A 254 6.40 -2.18 -7.22
N LYS A 255 5.13 -1.79 -7.05
CA LYS A 255 4.43 -0.83 -7.89
C LYS A 255 3.50 0.05 -7.05
N ASP A 256 3.02 1.13 -7.64
CA ASP A 256 1.91 1.90 -7.09
C ASP A 256 0.70 0.99 -6.86
N GLY A 257 0.09 1.12 -5.69
CA GLY A 257 -1.06 0.35 -5.28
C GLY A 257 -2.37 1.07 -5.61
N PRO A 258 -3.51 0.36 -5.59
CA PRO A 258 -4.81 1.00 -5.58
C PRO A 258 -4.91 2.01 -4.43
N VAL A 259 -5.35 3.23 -4.73
CA VAL A 259 -5.54 4.33 -3.76
C VAL A 259 -7.05 4.48 -3.50
N PRO A 260 -7.53 4.32 -2.26
CA PRO A 260 -8.92 4.63 -1.92
C PRO A 260 -9.25 6.11 -2.17
N VAL A 261 -10.52 6.41 -2.40
CA VAL A 261 -10.97 7.81 -2.52
C VAL A 261 -10.75 8.53 -1.20
N GLY A 262 -9.88 9.54 -1.20
CA GLY A 262 -9.64 10.39 -0.04
C GLY A 262 -10.88 11.20 0.34
N ARG A 263 -11.14 11.31 1.65
CA ARG A 263 -12.13 12.27 2.19
C ARG A 263 -11.45 13.62 2.42
N ASP A 264 -12.23 14.68 2.52
CA ASP A 264 -11.73 15.98 2.95
C ASP A 264 -11.47 15.96 4.46
N GLN A 265 -10.27 15.51 4.85
CA GLN A 265 -9.80 15.50 6.23
C GLN A 265 -8.69 16.55 6.40
N LYS A 266 -8.85 17.41 7.41
CA LYS A 266 -7.81 18.36 7.78
C LYS A 266 -6.55 17.59 8.21
N ALA A 267 -5.41 17.94 7.64
CA ALA A 267 -4.12 17.42 8.08
C ALA A 267 -3.89 17.73 9.57
N SER A 268 -3.38 16.74 10.30
CA SER A 268 -3.01 16.90 11.71
C SER A 268 -1.81 17.83 11.88
N THR A 269 -1.62 18.37 13.08
CA THR A 269 -0.41 19.16 13.36
C THR A 269 0.83 18.28 13.42
N ALA A 270 2.02 18.89 13.31
CA ALA A 270 3.28 18.17 13.46
C ALA A 270 3.41 17.52 14.85
N ASP A 271 2.92 18.19 15.90
CA ASP A 271 2.92 17.68 17.27
C ASP A 271 1.98 16.49 17.44
N ASP A 272 0.78 16.54 16.85
CA ASP A 272 -0.15 15.41 16.86
C ASP A 272 0.47 14.18 16.19
N MET A 273 1.20 14.38 15.09
CA MET A 273 1.90 13.29 14.39
C MET A 273 3.08 12.74 15.19
N THR A 274 3.86 13.59 15.84
CA THR A 274 4.92 13.14 16.76
C THR A 274 4.34 12.28 17.88
N LYS A 275 3.29 12.75 18.56
CA LYS A 275 2.61 11.98 19.63
C LYS A 275 2.07 10.67 19.11
N ALA A 276 1.43 10.66 17.94
CA ALA A 276 0.90 9.43 17.38
C ALA A 276 2.02 8.40 17.10
N VAL A 277 3.19 8.85 16.66
CA VAL A 277 4.34 7.98 16.41
C VAL A 277 4.90 7.42 17.72
N GLU A 278 4.95 8.23 18.77
CA GLU A 278 5.48 7.85 20.09
C GLU A 278 4.54 6.93 20.88
N GLU A 279 3.22 7.18 20.79
CA GLU A 279 2.21 6.50 21.61
C GLU A 279 1.61 5.27 20.94
N TYR A 280 1.51 5.25 19.60
CA TYR A 280 0.99 4.10 18.85
C TYR A 280 2.15 3.25 18.30
N GLY A 281 2.43 2.16 19.02
CA GLY A 281 3.35 1.11 18.59
C GLY A 281 2.91 0.42 17.29
N GLY A 282 3.86 -0.22 16.61
CA GLY A 282 3.57 -1.02 15.42
C GLY A 282 2.92 -2.36 15.77
N PHE A 283 2.09 -2.88 14.85
CA PHE A 283 1.54 -4.22 14.99
C PHE A 283 2.52 -5.27 14.49
N THR A 284 2.53 -6.42 15.17
CA THR A 284 2.98 -7.69 14.59
C THR A 284 1.78 -8.35 13.93
N TYR A 285 1.93 -8.78 12.69
CA TYR A 285 0.83 -9.35 11.91
C TYR A 285 0.92 -10.88 11.93
N ALA A 286 -0.17 -11.54 12.28
CA ALA A 286 -0.26 -12.99 12.20
C ALA A 286 -1.50 -13.41 11.44
N ARG A 287 -1.31 -14.43 10.60
CA ARG A 287 -2.36 -15.19 9.95
C ARG A 287 -2.16 -16.66 10.22
#